data_AF-A0A6M3J3H7-F1
#
_entry.id   AF-A0A6M3J3H7-F1
#
_cell.length_a   1.000
_cell.length_b   1.000
_cell.length_c   1.000
_cell.angle_alpha   90.00
_cell.angle_beta   90.00
_cell.angle_gamma   90.00
#
_symmetry.space_group_name_H-M   'P 1'
#
loop_
_entity.id
_entity.type
_entity.pdbx_description
1 polymer ?
#
loop_
_entity_poly.entity_id
_entity_poly.type
_entity_poly.pdbx_seq_one_letter_code
_entity_poly.pdbx_strand_id
1 'polypeptide(L)'
;MAATIAETLLSLDQYAQILGIPPVHFAQGVSAAYPDDGGCRSVWFQYDWQSPGKASREGLARAIAQAESMIAQLTGFWPAPKWIEEEVRPFPRQRLMVDGIGRAFYPAFATGRRKTVGARWGRFIAGGRRRLTLVAEGAGVMYPADLSNGVAEISVVWDASFPLSASEVAVFPSGCTSANLQIRELAVSVEPDEIVIRGHPARFFDPTLWEDAEAIDADNPLSYQEGVDVYRVYTSSEGEAYAPVEFGWQTLTSAASTIGYGLLQEWNSQAGIVCPVPTTWDETLEEWQVGAFSPGVEPNTMQLFYQAGWPRDQLGRVAEPFAQAIAALATALLVEPICGCANAEKLSGRWQRTPQERELVSFKQLDCPWGNQLGAFDAYKMLSAFYGGAGGMSL
;
A
#
# COMPACT_ATOMS: atom_id res chain seq x y z
N MET A 1 -13.02 7.89 -4.50
CA MET A 1 -12.76 6.46 -4.84
C MET A 1 -12.63 6.33 -6.35
N ALA A 2 -11.75 5.47 -6.84
CA ALA A 2 -11.53 5.22 -8.26
C ALA A 2 -11.08 3.76 -8.43
N ALA A 3 -11.66 3.03 -9.38
CA ALA A 3 -11.37 1.62 -9.59
C ALA A 3 -10.09 1.45 -10.43
N THR A 4 -8.98 1.02 -9.85
CA THR A 4 -7.71 0.96 -10.59
C THR A 4 -7.24 -0.47 -10.79
N ILE A 5 -6.69 -0.84 -11.94
CA ILE A 5 -6.14 -2.20 -12.09
C ILE A 5 -4.90 -2.41 -11.19
N ALA A 6 -4.16 -1.33 -10.91
CA ALA A 6 -2.99 -1.36 -10.04
C ALA A 6 -3.34 -1.02 -8.58
N GLU A 7 -2.83 -1.81 -7.64
CA GLU A 7 -2.82 -1.45 -6.22
C GLU A 7 -1.77 -0.37 -5.95
N THR A 8 -2.19 0.76 -5.39
CA THR A 8 -1.29 1.84 -4.96
C THR A 8 -1.20 1.89 -3.43
N LEU A 9 -0.11 2.42 -2.89
CA LEU A 9 0.06 2.75 -1.47
C LEU A 9 -0.45 4.16 -1.15
N LEU A 10 -0.12 5.13 -2.02
CA LEU A 10 -0.66 6.48 -2.05
C LEU A 10 -2.08 6.42 -2.62
N SER A 11 -3.05 6.87 -1.85
CA SER A 11 -4.42 6.97 -2.34
C SER A 11 -4.51 8.03 -3.44
N LEU A 12 -5.36 7.78 -4.43
CA LEU A 12 -5.61 8.75 -5.49
C LEU A 12 -6.20 10.06 -4.93
N ASP A 13 -7.00 9.96 -3.86
CA ASP A 13 -7.55 11.11 -3.14
C ASP A 13 -6.44 11.94 -2.44
N GLN A 14 -5.44 11.30 -1.82
CA GLN A 14 -4.29 12.01 -1.24
C GLN A 14 -3.44 12.68 -2.33
N TYR A 15 -3.27 12.01 -3.48
CA TYR A 15 -2.62 12.61 -4.64
C TYR A 15 -3.35 13.88 -5.13
N ALA A 16 -4.67 13.81 -5.28
CA ALA A 16 -5.51 14.95 -5.65
C ALA A 16 -5.39 16.09 -4.62
N GLN A 17 -5.35 15.77 -3.32
CA GLN A 17 -5.13 16.74 -2.26
C GLN A 17 -3.77 17.45 -2.38
N ILE A 18 -2.70 16.73 -2.71
CA ILE A 18 -1.35 17.29 -2.90
C ILE A 18 -1.33 18.27 -4.09
N LEU A 19 -2.01 17.93 -5.19
CA LEU A 19 -2.13 18.82 -6.35
C LEU A 19 -3.14 19.96 -6.15
N GLY A 20 -3.96 19.91 -5.11
CA GLY A 20 -5.04 20.87 -4.87
C GLY A 20 -6.21 20.71 -5.85
N ILE A 21 -6.49 19.50 -6.29
CA ILE A 21 -7.63 19.17 -7.16
C ILE A 21 -8.87 18.92 -6.26
N PRO A 22 -10.02 19.54 -6.56
CA PRO A 22 -11.25 19.26 -5.82
C PRO A 22 -11.65 17.78 -5.87
N PRO A 23 -12.06 17.17 -4.75
CA PRO A 23 -12.40 15.75 -4.70
C PRO A 23 -13.59 15.40 -5.61
N VAL A 24 -14.54 16.32 -5.81
CA VAL A 24 -15.70 16.14 -6.70
C VAL A 24 -15.25 15.96 -8.15
N HIS A 25 -14.50 16.91 -8.70
CA HIS A 25 -13.96 16.82 -10.07
C HIS A 25 -13.04 15.63 -10.27
N PHE A 26 -12.21 15.33 -9.27
CA PHE A 26 -11.31 14.18 -9.33
C PHE A 26 -12.09 12.85 -9.36
N ALA A 27 -13.23 12.76 -8.68
CA ALA A 27 -14.09 11.57 -8.68
C ALA A 27 -15.08 11.54 -9.87
N GLN A 28 -14.81 12.27 -10.96
CA GLN A 28 -15.67 12.40 -12.14
C GLN A 28 -16.98 13.19 -11.91
N GLY A 29 -17.15 13.82 -10.74
CA GLY A 29 -18.36 14.54 -10.39
C GLY A 29 -18.37 16.00 -10.82
N VAL A 30 -19.57 16.55 -11.00
CA VAL A 30 -19.88 17.99 -11.18
C VAL A 30 -21.07 18.36 -10.30
N SER A 31 -21.12 19.58 -9.79
CA SER A 31 -22.27 20.12 -9.05
C SER A 31 -22.43 21.60 -9.31
N ALA A 32 -23.52 22.20 -8.85
CA ALA A 32 -23.69 23.64 -8.85
C ALA A 32 -22.57 24.39 -8.10
N ALA A 33 -22.00 23.78 -7.04
CA ALA A 33 -20.87 24.33 -6.29
C ALA A 33 -19.52 24.13 -7.00
N TYR A 34 -19.41 23.09 -7.83
CA TYR A 34 -18.22 22.72 -8.59
C TYR A 34 -18.57 22.52 -10.07
N PRO A 35 -18.95 23.59 -10.79
CA PRO A 35 -19.36 23.47 -12.19
C PRO A 35 -18.17 23.08 -13.08
N ASP A 36 -18.44 22.36 -14.17
CA ASP A 36 -17.46 22.18 -15.24
C ASP A 36 -17.49 23.38 -16.18
N ASP A 37 -16.78 24.43 -15.79
CA ASP A 37 -16.58 25.59 -16.63
C ASP A 37 -15.64 25.18 -17.77
N GLY A 38 -16.21 24.82 -18.92
CA GLY A 38 -15.58 24.11 -20.04
C GLY A 38 -14.28 24.68 -20.63
N GLY A 39 -13.73 25.77 -20.10
CA GLY A 39 -12.39 26.28 -20.39
C GLY A 39 -11.25 25.41 -19.84
N CYS A 40 -11.44 24.75 -18.68
CA CYS A 40 -10.38 23.94 -18.05
C CYS A 40 -10.66 22.43 -18.02
N ARG A 41 -11.87 21.98 -18.40
CA ARG A 41 -12.33 20.57 -18.36
C ARG A 41 -11.76 19.84 -17.15
N SER A 42 -12.28 20.24 -16.00
CA SER A 42 -11.70 19.92 -14.70
C SER A 42 -11.95 18.48 -14.25
N VAL A 43 -12.92 17.81 -14.87
CA VAL A 43 -13.37 16.46 -14.55
C VAL A 43 -12.33 15.40 -14.95
N TRP A 44 -12.05 14.49 -14.03
CA TRP A 44 -11.17 13.34 -14.26
C TRP A 44 -11.98 12.08 -14.53
N PHE A 45 -11.72 11.48 -15.67
CA PHE A 45 -12.36 10.24 -16.08
C PHE A 45 -11.60 9.01 -15.55
N GLN A 46 -12.31 7.90 -15.42
CA GLN A 46 -11.76 6.65 -14.91
C GLN A 46 -10.72 6.06 -15.86
N TYR A 47 -11.00 6.04 -17.16
CA TYR A 47 -10.21 5.38 -18.20
C TYR A 47 -9.66 6.36 -19.24
N ASP A 48 -8.52 6.00 -19.86
CA ASP A 48 -7.84 6.83 -20.87
C ASP A 48 -8.72 7.12 -22.10
N TRP A 49 -9.62 6.19 -22.47
CA TRP A 49 -10.47 6.33 -23.65
C TRP A 49 -11.61 7.36 -23.49
N GLN A 50 -12.01 7.67 -22.25
CA GLN A 50 -13.12 8.58 -21.96
C GLN A 50 -12.77 10.05 -22.26
N SER A 51 -11.50 10.42 -22.14
CA SER A 51 -11.02 11.76 -22.48
C SER A 51 -9.65 11.70 -23.17
N PRO A 52 -9.60 11.49 -24.50
CA PRO A 52 -8.36 11.36 -25.24
C PRO A 52 -7.42 12.56 -25.04
N GLY A 53 -6.15 12.27 -24.73
CA GLY A 53 -5.10 13.27 -24.53
C GLY A 53 -5.08 13.89 -23.13
N LYS A 54 -5.77 13.30 -22.16
CA LYS A 54 -5.78 13.70 -20.75
C LYS A 54 -5.61 12.48 -19.86
N ALA A 55 -4.74 12.61 -18.86
CA ALA A 55 -4.48 11.51 -17.93
C ALA A 55 -5.76 11.07 -17.21
N SER A 56 -6.05 9.77 -17.26
CA SER A 56 -7.14 9.17 -16.49
C SER A 56 -6.72 8.80 -15.08
N ARG A 57 -7.71 8.45 -14.24
CA ARG A 57 -7.47 7.91 -12.89
C ARG A 57 -6.72 6.57 -12.94
N GLU A 58 -7.01 5.72 -13.92
CA GLU A 58 -6.31 4.45 -14.10
C GLU A 58 -4.84 4.67 -14.53
N GLY A 59 -4.61 5.55 -15.51
CA GLY A 59 -3.26 5.91 -15.95
C GLY A 59 -2.42 6.50 -14.81
N LEU A 60 -3.03 7.36 -14.00
CA LEU A 60 -2.43 7.90 -12.78
C LEU A 60 -2.10 6.81 -11.75
N ALA A 61 -3.00 5.87 -11.51
CA ALA A 61 -2.74 4.78 -10.56
C ALA A 61 -1.58 3.88 -10.99
N ARG A 62 -1.47 3.58 -12.29
CA ARG A 62 -0.31 2.88 -12.86
C ARG A 62 0.98 3.67 -12.62
N ALA A 63 0.96 4.98 -12.86
CA ALA A 63 2.11 5.86 -12.61
C ALA A 63 2.50 5.93 -11.12
N ILE A 64 1.53 5.98 -10.21
CA ILE A 64 1.76 5.94 -8.76
C ILE A 64 2.39 4.62 -8.34
N ALA A 65 1.84 3.48 -8.76
CA ALA A 65 2.39 2.16 -8.43
C ALA A 65 3.83 1.99 -8.94
N GLN A 66 4.11 2.51 -10.15
CA GLN A 66 5.47 2.55 -10.69
C GLN A 66 6.40 3.44 -9.85
N ALA A 67 5.97 4.66 -9.50
CA ALA A 67 6.73 5.57 -8.65
C ALA A 67 7.05 4.96 -7.28
N GLU A 68 6.07 4.32 -6.63
CA GLU A 68 6.25 3.62 -5.36
C GLU A 68 7.30 2.50 -5.45
N SER A 69 7.26 1.70 -6.52
CA SER A 69 8.27 0.67 -6.77
C SER A 69 9.66 1.26 -7.00
N MET A 70 9.78 2.35 -7.77
CA MET A 70 11.06 3.03 -8.01
C MET A 70 11.64 3.62 -6.72
N ILE A 71 10.79 4.22 -5.88
CA ILE A 71 11.16 4.70 -4.55
C ILE A 71 11.60 3.52 -3.67
N ALA A 72 10.83 2.43 -3.62
CA ALA A 72 11.17 1.27 -2.81
C ALA A 72 12.51 0.64 -3.22
N GLN A 73 12.79 0.56 -4.52
CA GLN A 73 14.06 0.04 -5.04
C GLN A 73 15.26 0.91 -4.65
N LEU A 74 15.10 2.24 -4.69
CA LEU A 74 16.15 3.17 -4.28
C LEU A 74 16.39 3.14 -2.76
N THR A 75 15.30 3.10 -1.99
CA THR A 75 15.32 3.24 -0.52
C THR A 75 15.56 1.95 0.24
N GLY A 76 15.31 0.80 -0.40
CA GLY A 76 15.34 -0.52 0.22
C GLY A 76 14.11 -0.85 1.08
N PHE A 77 13.06 -0.01 1.11
CA PHE A 77 11.81 -0.30 1.81
C PHE A 77 10.62 0.42 1.17
N TRP A 78 9.39 -0.04 1.39
CA TRP A 78 8.21 0.60 0.81
C TRP A 78 7.84 1.92 1.50
N PRO A 79 7.41 2.96 0.75
CA PRO A 79 7.08 4.28 1.33
C PRO A 79 5.83 4.28 2.23
N ALA A 80 5.07 3.20 2.23
CA ALA A 80 4.00 2.90 3.18
C ALA A 80 3.97 1.39 3.46
N PRO A 81 3.23 0.90 4.46
CA PRO A 81 3.14 -0.53 4.76
C PRO A 81 2.55 -1.28 3.56
N LYS A 82 3.27 -2.30 3.09
CA LYS A 82 2.89 -3.19 2.01
C LYS A 82 3.07 -4.64 2.46
N TRP A 83 2.11 -5.50 2.12
CA TRP A 83 2.24 -6.95 2.30
C TRP A 83 3.11 -7.53 1.18
N ILE A 84 4.09 -8.34 1.58
CA ILE A 84 5.01 -9.05 0.72
C ILE A 84 4.60 -10.51 0.77
N GLU A 85 4.08 -11.02 -0.34
CA GLU A 85 3.46 -12.35 -0.40
C GLU A 85 4.41 -13.43 -0.95
N GLU A 86 5.49 -13.08 -1.65
CA GLU A 86 6.29 -14.09 -2.35
C GLU A 86 7.81 -13.79 -2.34
N GLU A 87 8.38 -13.44 -1.19
CA GLU A 87 9.84 -13.32 -1.11
C GLU A 87 10.52 -14.67 -0.85
N VAL A 88 11.11 -15.25 -1.89
CA VAL A 88 11.90 -16.48 -1.78
C VAL A 88 13.37 -16.17 -1.49
N ARG A 89 13.94 -16.84 -0.49
CA ARG A 89 15.36 -16.74 -0.10
C ARG A 89 15.99 -18.11 0.10
N PRO A 90 17.29 -18.27 -0.17
CA PRO A 90 18.02 -19.44 0.29
C PRO A 90 18.09 -19.42 1.82
N PHE A 91 17.87 -20.58 2.45
CA PHE A 91 18.03 -20.67 3.90
C PHE A 91 19.53 -20.56 4.27
N PRO A 92 19.92 -19.80 5.29
CA PRO A 92 21.33 -19.57 5.64
C PRO A 92 22.02 -20.87 6.07
N ARG A 93 23.03 -21.29 5.30
CA ARG A 93 23.87 -22.47 5.61
C ARG A 93 25.23 -22.03 6.13
N GLN A 94 25.73 -22.74 7.14
CA GLN A 94 27.12 -22.58 7.55
C GLN A 94 28.02 -23.26 6.51
N ARG A 95 28.93 -22.50 5.90
CA ARG A 95 29.79 -22.96 4.80
C ARG A 95 30.81 -24.05 5.18
N LEU A 96 30.93 -24.40 6.47
CA LEU A 96 32.06 -25.16 7.02
C LEU A 96 31.70 -26.44 7.79
N MET A 97 30.44 -26.88 7.80
CA MET A 97 30.18 -28.23 8.31
C MET A 97 30.48 -29.25 7.22
N VAL A 98 31.68 -29.84 7.33
CA VAL A 98 32.03 -31.11 6.69
C VAL A 98 30.90 -32.09 6.98
N ASP A 99 30.34 -32.64 5.90
CA ASP A 99 29.21 -33.55 5.88
C ASP A 99 29.30 -34.62 6.99
N GLY A 100 28.37 -34.58 7.95
CA GLY A 100 27.98 -35.81 8.67
C GLY A 100 27.87 -35.80 10.20
N ILE A 101 28.26 -34.76 10.95
CA ILE A 101 28.24 -34.84 12.45
C ILE A 101 27.54 -33.66 13.16
N GLY A 102 26.98 -32.70 12.42
CA GLY A 102 26.24 -31.56 13.00
C GLY A 102 24.81 -31.92 13.39
N ARG A 103 24.53 -32.04 14.70
CA ARG A 103 23.24 -32.39 15.30
C ARG A 103 22.04 -31.69 14.63
N ALA A 104 21.05 -32.51 14.23
CA ALA A 104 19.72 -32.17 13.72
C ALA A 104 18.80 -31.39 14.68
N PHE A 105 19.34 -30.87 15.79
CA PHE A 105 18.61 -29.93 16.63
C PHE A 105 18.87 -28.57 16.05
N TYR A 106 17.81 -27.82 15.72
CA TYR A 106 17.84 -26.41 15.34
C TYR A 106 18.96 -25.71 16.12
N PRO A 107 20.17 -25.59 15.56
CA PRO A 107 21.30 -25.31 16.40
C PRO A 107 21.21 -23.82 16.59
N ALA A 108 20.63 -23.45 17.73
CA ALA A 108 21.12 -22.30 18.45
C ALA A 108 22.64 -22.39 18.30
N PHE A 109 23.28 -21.38 17.70
CA PHE A 109 24.74 -21.36 17.58
C PHE A 109 25.36 -21.72 18.96
N ALA A 110 26.66 -22.01 19.08
CA ALA A 110 27.26 -22.21 20.41
C ALA A 110 26.93 -21.07 21.42
N THR A 111 26.48 -19.92 20.91
CA THR A 111 25.96 -18.73 21.61
C THR A 111 24.45 -18.71 21.93
N GLY A 112 23.68 -19.76 21.62
CA GLY A 112 22.23 -19.80 21.83
C GLY A 112 21.40 -19.01 20.81
N ARG A 113 22.01 -18.44 19.76
CA ARG A 113 21.31 -17.56 18.82
C ARG A 113 20.65 -18.34 17.69
N ARG A 114 19.46 -17.91 17.26
CA ARG A 114 18.78 -18.43 16.07
C ARG A 114 19.41 -17.85 14.81
N LYS A 115 19.25 -18.55 13.67
CA LYS A 115 19.69 -18.05 12.36
C LYS A 115 18.79 -16.89 11.95
N THR A 116 19.40 -15.84 11.40
CA THR A 116 18.70 -14.66 10.89
C THR A 116 18.84 -14.58 9.38
N VAL A 117 17.86 -13.96 8.75
CA VAL A 117 17.86 -13.67 7.32
C VAL A 117 17.43 -12.23 7.11
N GLY A 118 18.12 -11.52 6.22
CA GLY A 118 17.66 -10.22 5.73
C GLY A 118 16.54 -10.42 4.72
N ALA A 119 15.38 -9.85 5.00
CA ALA A 119 14.33 -9.66 4.01
C ALA A 119 14.81 -8.67 2.93
N ARG A 120 14.17 -8.69 1.75
CA ARG A 120 14.51 -7.80 0.62
C ARG A 120 14.17 -6.37 0.94
N TRP A 121 13.07 -6.19 1.65
CA TRP A 121 12.57 -4.88 2.05
C TRP A 121 12.81 -4.69 3.54
N GLY A 122 13.52 -3.62 3.88
CA GLY A 122 13.70 -3.16 5.26
C GLY A 122 12.40 -2.67 5.88
N ARG A 123 12.47 -2.18 7.13
CA ARG A 123 11.30 -1.70 7.89
C ARG A 123 10.22 -2.79 8.03
N PHE A 124 10.61 -3.95 8.55
CA PHE A 124 9.68 -5.02 8.91
C PHE A 124 8.70 -4.54 9.99
N ILE A 125 7.40 -4.83 9.79
CA ILE A 125 6.31 -4.45 10.70
C ILE A 125 5.78 -5.69 11.40
N ALA A 126 5.35 -6.69 10.64
CA ALA A 126 4.76 -7.93 11.16
C ALA A 126 4.97 -9.09 10.20
N GLY A 127 5.11 -10.31 10.72
CA GLY A 127 5.16 -11.54 9.92
C GLY A 127 3.76 -12.12 9.78
N GLY A 128 3.42 -12.61 8.59
CA GLY A 128 2.10 -13.17 8.28
C GLY A 128 1.59 -12.71 6.93
N ARG A 129 0.34 -13.10 6.62
CA ARG A 129 -0.34 -12.76 5.37
C ARG A 129 -1.45 -11.75 5.64
N ARG A 130 -1.83 -11.02 4.59
CA ARG A 130 -2.98 -10.12 4.63
C ARG A 130 -4.25 -10.94 4.88
N ARG A 131 -5.03 -10.56 5.88
CA ARG A 131 -6.35 -11.14 6.17
C ARG A 131 -7.41 -10.05 6.16
N LEU A 132 -8.56 -10.41 5.61
CA LEU A 132 -9.77 -9.60 5.61
C LEU A 132 -10.83 -10.31 6.45
N THR A 133 -11.42 -9.59 7.40
CA THR A 133 -12.55 -10.09 8.19
C THR A 133 -13.68 -9.08 8.09
N LEU A 134 -14.85 -9.54 7.66
CA LEU A 134 -16.04 -8.70 7.55
C LEU A 134 -16.47 -8.24 8.95
N VAL A 135 -16.67 -6.94 9.10
CA VAL A 135 -17.18 -6.32 10.33
C VAL A 135 -18.67 -6.01 10.17
N ALA A 136 -19.05 -5.38 9.05
CA ALA A 136 -20.44 -5.14 8.70
C ALA A 136 -20.64 -5.19 7.19
N GLU A 137 -21.71 -5.86 6.77
CA GLU A 137 -22.16 -5.93 5.38
C GLU A 137 -23.24 -4.88 5.14
N GLY A 138 -23.17 -4.14 4.02
CA GLY A 138 -24.19 -3.17 3.63
C GLY A 138 -24.47 -2.08 4.67
N ALA A 139 -23.44 -1.61 5.37
CA ALA A 139 -23.56 -0.52 6.32
C ALA A 139 -24.03 0.76 5.60
N GLY A 140 -25.17 1.30 6.03
CA GLY A 140 -25.80 2.46 5.39
C GLY A 140 -24.93 3.71 5.47
N VAL A 141 -24.82 4.44 4.35
CA VAL A 141 -24.10 5.72 4.30
C VAL A 141 -25.09 6.87 4.52
N MET A 142 -24.89 7.65 5.59
CA MET A 142 -25.69 8.83 5.86
C MET A 142 -25.09 10.04 5.17
N TYR A 143 -25.82 10.59 4.20
CA TYR A 143 -25.39 11.78 3.46
C TYR A 143 -25.90 13.08 4.08
N PRO A 144 -25.08 14.14 4.07
CA PRO A 144 -25.53 15.49 4.42
C PRO A 144 -26.49 16.04 3.37
N ALA A 145 -27.30 17.03 3.75
CA ALA A 145 -28.17 17.73 2.80
C ALA A 145 -27.38 18.49 1.71
N ASP A 146 -26.18 18.99 2.06
CA ASP A 146 -25.22 19.55 1.11
C ASP A 146 -24.19 18.49 0.71
N LEU A 147 -24.42 17.85 -0.43
CA LEU A 147 -23.57 16.79 -0.98
C LEU A 147 -22.22 17.32 -1.49
N SER A 148 -22.10 18.63 -1.74
CA SER A 148 -20.90 19.22 -2.32
C SER A 148 -19.80 19.46 -1.27
N ASN A 149 -20.17 19.86 -0.05
CA ASN A 149 -19.23 20.25 1.01
C ASN A 149 -19.43 19.53 2.34
N GLY A 150 -20.50 18.74 2.48
CA GLY A 150 -20.80 18.08 3.74
C GLY A 150 -19.89 16.88 4.02
N VAL A 151 -20.17 16.18 5.13
CA VAL A 151 -19.45 14.98 5.56
C VAL A 151 -20.44 13.82 5.56
N ALA A 152 -20.16 12.80 4.75
CA ALA A 152 -20.87 11.53 4.81
C ALA A 152 -20.37 10.73 6.02
N GLU A 153 -21.29 10.06 6.71
CA GLU A 153 -21.02 9.31 7.94
C GLU A 153 -21.55 7.87 7.82
N ILE A 154 -20.76 6.92 8.28
CA ILE A 154 -21.15 5.52 8.44
C ILE A 154 -20.95 5.18 9.92
N SER A 155 -21.97 4.58 10.53
CA SER A 155 -21.91 4.07 11.90
C SER A 155 -22.14 2.57 11.86
N VAL A 156 -21.26 1.82 12.52
CA VAL A 156 -21.30 0.35 12.60
C VAL A 156 -21.19 -0.06 14.05
N VAL A 157 -22.16 -0.83 14.54
CA VAL A 157 -22.06 -1.52 15.83
C VAL A 157 -21.11 -2.69 15.70
N TRP A 158 -20.22 -2.84 16.66
CA TRP A 158 -19.11 -3.78 16.57
C TRP A 158 -18.88 -4.50 17.91
N ASP A 159 -18.27 -5.70 17.88
CA ASP A 159 -17.97 -6.47 19.09
C ASP A 159 -16.60 -6.10 19.66
N ALA A 160 -16.61 -5.38 20.79
CA ALA A 160 -15.42 -4.94 21.53
C ALA A 160 -14.49 -6.07 22.04
N SER A 161 -14.85 -7.34 21.86
CA SER A 161 -14.11 -8.49 22.40
C SER A 161 -12.69 -8.62 21.85
N PHE A 162 -12.38 -7.99 20.71
CA PHE A 162 -11.03 -7.94 20.16
C PHE A 162 -10.52 -6.51 19.98
N PRO A 163 -9.23 -6.22 20.17
CA PRO A 163 -8.70 -4.88 19.94
C PRO A 163 -8.71 -4.57 18.43
N LEU A 164 -9.41 -3.50 18.05
CA LEU A 164 -9.44 -2.98 16.68
C LEU A 164 -8.75 -1.61 16.64
N SER A 165 -7.75 -1.47 15.77
CA SER A 165 -7.14 -0.17 15.49
C SER A 165 -7.87 0.52 14.34
N ALA A 166 -8.04 1.84 14.43
CA ALA A 166 -8.58 2.65 13.34
C ALA A 166 -7.84 2.44 12.00
N SER A 167 -6.54 2.14 12.04
CA SER A 167 -5.73 1.84 10.86
C SER A 167 -6.03 0.50 10.19
N GLU A 168 -6.71 -0.42 10.89
CA GLU A 168 -7.11 -1.73 10.37
C GLU A 168 -8.50 -1.69 9.74
N VAL A 169 -9.28 -0.63 9.95
CA VAL A 169 -10.62 -0.49 9.35
C VAL A 169 -10.48 -0.06 7.89
N ALA A 170 -11.11 -0.82 7.01
CA ALA A 170 -11.22 -0.50 5.59
C ALA A 170 -12.67 -0.57 5.14
N VAL A 171 -13.02 0.32 4.22
CA VAL A 171 -14.35 0.39 3.63
C VAL A 171 -14.25 0.05 2.15
N PHE A 172 -15.18 -0.76 1.66
CA PHE A 172 -15.28 -1.17 0.26
C PHE A 172 -16.74 -0.97 -0.21
N PRO A 173 -16.97 -0.80 -1.53
CA PRO A 173 -18.32 -0.94 -2.07
C PRO A 173 -18.90 -2.31 -1.72
N SER A 174 -20.23 -2.37 -1.57
CA SER A 174 -20.90 -3.63 -1.24
C SER A 174 -20.58 -4.75 -2.23
N GLY A 175 -20.25 -5.93 -1.70
CA GLY A 175 -19.89 -7.11 -2.47
C GLY A 175 -18.47 -7.10 -3.06
N CYS A 176 -17.65 -6.09 -2.75
CA CYS A 176 -16.27 -5.96 -3.24
C CYS A 176 -15.24 -6.11 -2.10
N THR A 177 -14.14 -6.82 -2.36
CA THR A 177 -13.02 -6.99 -1.40
C THR A 177 -11.65 -6.65 -1.98
N SER A 178 -11.62 -6.22 -3.24
CA SER A 178 -10.38 -5.97 -3.96
C SER A 178 -9.73 -4.67 -3.47
N ALA A 179 -8.42 -4.72 -3.20
CA ALA A 179 -7.68 -3.62 -2.54
C ALA A 179 -7.64 -2.31 -3.35
N ASN A 180 -7.80 -2.41 -4.66
CA ASN A 180 -7.94 -1.28 -5.58
C ASN A 180 -9.29 -0.55 -5.48
N LEU A 181 -10.32 -1.22 -4.98
CA LEU A 181 -11.66 -0.67 -4.76
C LEU A 181 -11.86 -0.20 -3.32
N GLN A 182 -10.81 -0.15 -2.51
CA GLN A 182 -10.93 0.38 -1.15
C GLN A 182 -11.25 1.88 -1.20
N ILE A 183 -12.26 2.30 -0.44
CA ILE A 183 -12.54 3.71 -0.17
C ILE A 183 -11.53 4.19 0.89
N ARG A 184 -10.63 5.10 0.49
CA ARG A 184 -9.50 5.56 1.32
C ARG A 184 -9.71 6.99 1.82
N GLU A 185 -8.76 7.45 2.64
CA GLU A 185 -8.73 8.79 3.25
C GLU A 185 -9.89 9.09 4.23
N LEU A 186 -10.57 8.06 4.72
CA LEU A 186 -11.68 8.20 5.67
C LEU A 186 -11.15 8.45 7.07
N ALA A 187 -11.80 9.35 7.81
CA ALA A 187 -11.53 9.53 9.23
C ALA A 187 -12.29 8.45 10.00
N VAL A 188 -11.55 7.55 10.64
CA VAL A 188 -12.10 6.43 11.42
C VAL A 188 -11.92 6.72 12.91
N SER A 189 -13.01 6.67 13.66
CA SER A 189 -13.02 6.63 15.13
C SER A 189 -13.53 5.26 15.56
N VAL A 190 -12.80 4.59 16.45
CA VAL A 190 -13.19 3.30 17.03
C VAL A 190 -13.48 3.54 18.51
N GLU A 191 -14.75 3.54 18.86
CA GLU A 191 -15.26 3.54 20.23
C GLU A 191 -15.50 2.08 20.68
N PRO A 192 -15.71 1.80 21.99
CA PRO A 192 -15.86 0.41 22.47
C PRO A 192 -16.90 -0.40 21.70
N ASP A 193 -18.09 0.16 21.44
CA ASP A 193 -19.22 -0.56 20.83
C ASP A 193 -19.60 -0.04 19.44
N GLU A 194 -18.87 0.95 18.91
CA GLU A 194 -19.22 1.65 17.68
C GLU A 194 -17.99 2.09 16.88
N ILE A 195 -18.03 1.87 15.57
CA ILE A 195 -17.06 2.43 14.61
C ILE A 195 -17.76 3.54 13.83
N VAL A 196 -17.21 4.75 13.91
CA VAL A 196 -17.71 5.91 13.17
C VAL A 196 -16.71 6.27 12.07
N ILE A 197 -17.17 6.23 10.82
CA ILE A 197 -16.35 6.50 9.64
C ILE A 197 -16.89 7.73 8.94
N ARG A 198 -16.02 8.71 8.70
CA ARG A 198 -16.38 9.99 8.08
C ARG A 198 -15.56 10.27 6.83
N GLY A 199 -16.21 10.81 5.80
CA GLY A 199 -15.53 11.15 4.55
C GLY A 199 -16.29 12.14 3.70
N HIS A 200 -15.62 12.66 2.67
CA HIS A 200 -16.27 13.51 1.67
C HIS A 200 -17.26 12.68 0.82
N PRO A 201 -18.49 13.17 0.55
CA PRO A 201 -19.52 12.42 -0.21
C PRO A 201 -19.03 11.88 -1.56
N ALA A 202 -18.29 12.67 -2.34
CA ALA A 202 -17.69 12.25 -3.62
C ALA A 202 -16.81 10.99 -3.56
N ARG A 203 -16.39 10.53 -2.37
CA ARG A 203 -15.67 9.26 -2.21
C ARG A 203 -16.59 8.04 -2.30
N PHE A 204 -17.89 8.24 -2.17
CA PHE A 204 -18.93 7.21 -2.17
C PHE A 204 -19.80 7.25 -3.43
N PHE A 205 -19.30 7.82 -4.54
CA PHE A 205 -20.00 7.66 -5.82
C PHE A 205 -20.15 6.18 -6.18
N ASP A 206 -21.25 5.86 -6.85
CA ASP A 206 -21.49 4.53 -7.38
C ASP A 206 -20.41 4.19 -8.44
N PRO A 207 -19.62 3.12 -8.24
CA PRO A 207 -18.58 2.72 -9.17
C PRO A 207 -19.12 2.38 -10.57
N THR A 208 -20.38 2.00 -10.69
CA THR A 208 -21.01 1.68 -11.99
C THR A 208 -21.08 2.90 -12.92
N LEU A 209 -21.17 4.11 -12.35
CA LEU A 209 -21.19 5.37 -13.09
C LEU A 209 -19.81 5.77 -13.64
N TRP A 210 -18.72 5.11 -13.23
CA TRP A 210 -17.38 5.41 -13.74
C TRP A 210 -17.12 4.86 -15.14
N GLU A 211 -17.92 3.91 -15.60
CA GLU A 211 -17.82 3.37 -16.96
C GLU A 211 -18.34 4.37 -18.01
N ASP A 212 -19.18 5.31 -17.61
CA ASP A 212 -19.77 6.31 -18.49
C ASP A 212 -18.78 7.41 -18.86
N ALA A 213 -18.81 7.87 -20.11
CA ALA A 213 -17.99 8.99 -20.59
C ALA A 213 -18.59 10.38 -20.22
N GLU A 214 -19.58 10.41 -19.33
CA GLU A 214 -20.25 11.62 -18.85
C GLU A 214 -19.82 11.95 -17.42
N ALA A 215 -19.92 13.23 -17.06
CA ALA A 215 -19.66 13.65 -15.69
C ALA A 215 -20.81 13.21 -14.77
N ILE A 216 -20.48 12.77 -13.57
CA ILE A 216 -21.46 12.36 -12.56
C ILE A 216 -22.12 13.60 -11.95
N ASP A 217 -23.45 13.64 -11.91
CA ASP A 217 -24.17 14.70 -11.21
C ASP A 217 -24.08 14.51 -9.70
N ALA A 218 -23.19 15.26 -9.06
CA ALA A 218 -22.95 15.21 -7.63
C ALA A 218 -24.09 15.84 -6.81
N ASP A 219 -25.02 16.57 -7.43
CA ASP A 219 -26.22 17.09 -6.75
C ASP A 219 -27.36 16.04 -6.72
N ASN A 220 -27.24 14.94 -7.47
CA ASN A 220 -28.21 13.85 -7.50
C ASN A 220 -27.90 12.79 -6.43
N PRO A 221 -28.79 12.56 -5.44
CA PRO A 221 -28.59 11.53 -4.42
C PRO A 221 -28.45 10.11 -4.99
N LEU A 222 -29.01 9.83 -6.17
CA LEU A 222 -28.91 8.51 -6.82
C LEU A 222 -27.51 8.21 -7.39
N SER A 223 -26.61 9.19 -7.41
CA SER A 223 -25.22 9.01 -7.85
C SER A 223 -24.31 8.41 -6.77
N TYR A 224 -24.84 8.20 -5.56
CA TYR A 224 -24.10 7.75 -4.40
C TYR A 224 -24.52 6.34 -3.96
N GLN A 225 -23.59 5.61 -3.34
CA GLN A 225 -23.85 4.28 -2.81
C GLN A 225 -24.72 4.37 -1.53
N GLU A 226 -25.81 3.62 -1.48
CA GLU A 226 -26.66 3.59 -0.27
C GLU A 226 -26.00 2.81 0.89
N GLY A 227 -25.13 1.85 0.58
CA GLY A 227 -24.45 1.00 1.56
C GLY A 227 -23.03 0.63 1.13
N VAL A 228 -22.20 0.32 2.12
CA VAL A 228 -20.80 -0.11 1.96
C VAL A 228 -20.48 -1.28 2.88
N ASP A 229 -19.47 -2.06 2.53
CA ASP A 229 -18.98 -3.12 3.41
C ASP A 229 -17.77 -2.63 4.20
N VAL A 230 -17.78 -2.89 5.50
CA VAL A 230 -16.70 -2.53 6.42
C VAL A 230 -15.94 -3.80 6.80
N TYR A 231 -14.64 -3.82 6.56
CA TYR A 231 -13.74 -4.92 6.85
C TYR A 231 -12.62 -4.49 7.79
N ARG A 232 -12.12 -5.44 8.56
CA ARG A 232 -10.83 -5.38 9.23
C ARG A 232 -9.75 -5.95 8.30
N VAL A 233 -8.72 -5.17 8.01
CA VAL A 233 -7.54 -5.54 7.23
C VAL A 233 -6.33 -5.55 8.14
N TYR A 234 -5.73 -6.72 8.33
CA TYR A 234 -4.62 -6.88 9.26
C TYR A 234 -3.67 -7.97 8.77
N THR A 235 -2.49 -8.00 9.37
CA THR A 235 -1.54 -9.10 9.17
C THR A 235 -1.91 -10.22 10.15
N SER A 236 -2.35 -11.35 9.63
CA SER A 236 -2.65 -12.54 10.44
C SER A 236 -1.54 -13.56 10.30
N SER A 237 -1.27 -14.25 11.39
CA SER A 237 -0.43 -15.44 11.44
C SER A 237 -1.22 -16.64 11.97
N GLU A 238 -2.54 -16.57 12.03
CA GLU A 238 -3.39 -17.64 12.58
C GLU A 238 -3.64 -18.73 11.54
N GLY A 239 -3.27 -19.97 11.84
CA GLY A 239 -3.42 -21.10 10.92
C GLY A 239 -2.30 -21.23 9.89
N GLU A 240 -2.15 -22.44 9.35
CA GLU A 240 -1.13 -22.76 8.33
C GLU A 240 -1.29 -21.91 7.06
N ALA A 241 -2.53 -21.59 6.68
CA ALA A 241 -2.83 -20.75 5.52
C ALA A 241 -2.30 -19.31 5.63
N TYR A 242 -1.98 -18.84 6.85
CA TYR A 242 -1.45 -17.52 7.14
C TYR A 242 -0.03 -17.56 7.72
N ALA A 243 0.67 -18.70 7.59
CA ALA A 243 2.03 -18.87 8.09
C ALA A 243 2.97 -17.76 7.57
N PRO A 244 3.70 -17.06 8.47
CA PRO A 244 4.68 -16.04 8.09
C PRO A 244 5.87 -16.55 7.26
N VAL A 245 6.20 -17.84 7.34
CA VAL A 245 7.26 -18.44 6.53
C VAL A 245 6.90 -19.87 6.13
N GLU A 246 7.19 -20.19 4.88
CA GLU A 246 7.18 -21.55 4.35
C GLU A 246 8.62 -22.00 4.06
N PHE A 247 8.98 -23.19 4.52
CA PHE A 247 10.28 -23.81 4.31
C PHE A 247 10.19 -24.86 3.22
N GLY A 248 11.14 -24.84 2.28
CA GLY A 248 11.21 -25.80 1.18
C GLY A 248 12.43 -26.71 1.29
N TRP A 249 12.20 -28.02 1.22
CA TRP A 249 13.26 -29.03 1.12
C TRP A 249 13.29 -29.63 -0.28
N GLN A 250 14.48 -29.68 -0.87
CA GLN A 250 14.72 -30.45 -2.09
C GLN A 250 15.09 -31.87 -1.70
N THR A 251 14.23 -32.83 -2.04
CA THR A 251 14.53 -34.25 -1.88
C THR A 251 15.24 -34.77 -3.13
N LEU A 252 16.26 -35.62 -2.96
CA LEU A 252 16.95 -36.26 -4.08
C LEU A 252 16.05 -37.25 -4.85
N THR A 253 14.95 -37.69 -4.24
CA THR A 253 14.13 -38.81 -4.70
C THR A 253 12.77 -38.40 -5.26
N SER A 254 12.35 -37.15 -5.12
CA SER A 254 11.07 -36.69 -5.64
C SER A 254 11.17 -35.30 -6.26
N ALA A 255 10.38 -35.08 -7.32
CA ALA A 255 10.24 -33.77 -7.94
C ALA A 255 9.43 -32.77 -7.08
N ALA A 256 8.80 -33.24 -6.00
CA ALA A 256 8.03 -32.41 -5.09
C ALA A 256 8.89 -31.94 -3.91
N SER A 257 8.83 -30.65 -3.60
CA SER A 257 9.39 -30.12 -2.36
C SER A 257 8.48 -30.46 -1.19
N THR A 258 9.02 -31.03 -0.11
CA THR A 258 8.32 -31.01 1.18
C THR A 258 8.23 -29.55 1.63
N ILE A 259 7.04 -29.14 2.09
CA ILE A 259 6.79 -27.81 2.64
C ILE A 259 6.55 -27.95 4.14
N GLY A 260 7.07 -27.01 4.91
CA GLY A 260 6.84 -26.89 6.36
C GLY A 260 6.67 -25.43 6.71
N TYR A 261 6.07 -25.16 7.86
CA TYR A 261 5.67 -23.80 8.24
C TYR A 261 6.52 -23.26 9.39
N GLY A 262 6.43 -21.95 9.59
CA GLY A 262 7.12 -21.27 10.67
C GLY A 262 6.58 -19.88 10.97
N LEU A 263 7.07 -19.33 12.08
CA LEU A 263 6.90 -17.93 12.45
C LEU A 263 8.13 -17.10 12.06
N LEU A 264 7.89 -15.80 11.84
CA LEU A 264 8.93 -14.80 11.68
C LEU A 264 9.02 -13.95 12.93
N GLN A 265 10.16 -14.04 13.62
CA GLN A 265 10.47 -13.19 14.76
C GLN A 265 11.34 -12.01 14.31
N GLU A 266 10.99 -10.79 14.72
CA GLU A 266 11.81 -9.62 14.45
C GLU A 266 13.17 -9.73 15.17
N TRP A 267 14.26 -9.45 14.46
CA TRP A 267 15.58 -9.25 15.05
C TRP A 267 16.05 -7.80 14.96
N ASN A 268 15.87 -7.19 13.78
CA ASN A 268 16.06 -5.76 13.56
C ASN A 268 15.06 -5.30 12.49
N SER A 269 13.93 -4.72 12.93
CA SER A 269 12.88 -4.21 12.03
C SER A 269 13.42 -3.24 11.00
N GLN A 270 14.26 -2.28 11.41
CA GLN A 270 14.73 -1.23 10.51
C GLN A 270 15.49 -1.78 9.31
N ALA A 271 16.39 -2.73 9.55
CA ALA A 271 17.16 -3.40 8.50
C ALA A 271 16.41 -4.55 7.80
N GLY A 272 15.19 -4.87 8.23
CA GLY A 272 14.44 -6.03 7.72
C GLY A 272 15.08 -7.36 8.06
N ILE A 273 15.82 -7.45 9.18
CA ILE A 273 16.44 -8.71 9.61
C ILE A 273 15.46 -9.46 10.50
N VAL A 274 15.09 -10.65 10.06
CA VAL A 274 14.13 -11.53 10.73
C VAL A 274 14.76 -12.87 11.07
N CYS A 275 14.17 -13.55 12.04
CA CYS A 275 14.54 -14.88 12.49
C CYS A 275 13.41 -15.86 12.15
N PRO A 276 13.56 -16.71 11.12
CA PRO A 276 12.60 -17.77 10.85
C PRO A 276 12.69 -18.87 11.91
N VAL A 277 11.53 -19.27 12.44
CA VAL A 277 11.38 -20.27 13.50
C VAL A 277 10.41 -21.35 13.02
N PRO A 278 10.81 -22.63 12.92
CA PRO A 278 9.92 -23.70 12.52
C PRO A 278 8.88 -23.90 13.62
N THR A 279 7.63 -23.98 13.18
CA THR A 279 6.50 -24.18 14.05
C THR A 279 5.50 -25.08 13.34
N THR A 280 4.69 -25.77 14.12
CA THR A 280 3.52 -26.49 13.63
C THR A 280 2.29 -25.84 14.24
N TRP A 281 1.25 -25.63 13.44
CA TRP A 281 0.00 -25.07 13.93
C TRP A 281 -0.79 -26.17 14.67
N ASP A 282 -1.17 -25.90 15.91
CA ASP A 282 -2.09 -26.75 16.66
C ASP A 282 -3.52 -26.22 16.48
N GLU A 283 -4.33 -26.89 15.67
CA GLU A 283 -5.72 -26.50 15.42
C GLU A 283 -6.61 -26.58 16.66
N THR A 284 -6.24 -27.37 17.67
CA THR A 284 -7.05 -27.53 18.89
C THR A 284 -6.82 -26.40 19.87
N LEU A 285 -5.57 -25.95 19.97
CA LEU A 285 -5.18 -24.85 20.86
C LEU A 285 -5.17 -23.48 20.17
N GLU A 286 -5.32 -23.47 18.84
CA GLU A 286 -5.20 -22.28 17.98
C GLU A 286 -3.87 -21.54 18.22
N GLU A 287 -2.79 -22.30 18.39
CA GLU A 287 -1.46 -21.76 18.68
C GLU A 287 -0.34 -22.41 17.86
N TRP A 288 0.75 -21.68 17.69
CA TRP A 288 1.97 -22.21 17.07
C TRP A 288 2.85 -22.91 18.10
N GLN A 289 3.10 -24.20 17.88
CA GLN A 289 4.05 -24.96 18.69
C GLN A 289 5.44 -24.90 18.07
N VAL A 290 6.41 -24.39 18.83
CA VAL A 290 7.81 -24.33 18.39
C VAL A 290 8.37 -25.74 18.24
N GLY A 291 8.79 -26.06 17.03
CA GLY A 291 9.33 -27.37 16.67
C GLY A 291 10.80 -27.34 16.30
N ALA A 292 11.30 -28.50 15.86
CA ALA A 292 12.52 -28.61 15.07
C ALA A 292 12.16 -28.79 13.60
N PHE A 293 13.12 -28.59 12.70
CA PHE A 293 12.94 -29.00 11.31
C PHE A 293 12.71 -30.51 11.25
N SER A 294 11.65 -30.96 10.58
CA SER A 294 11.42 -32.36 10.25
C SER A 294 11.74 -32.56 8.77
N PRO A 295 12.60 -33.52 8.35
CA PRO A 295 13.14 -34.67 9.08
C PRO A 295 14.55 -34.44 9.72
N GLY A 296 14.79 -33.31 10.39
CA GLY A 296 16.08 -33.01 11.04
C GLY A 296 17.14 -32.43 10.10
N VAL A 297 16.74 -32.03 8.89
CA VAL A 297 17.60 -31.40 7.89
C VAL A 297 17.17 -29.94 7.74
N GLU A 298 18.12 -29.04 7.56
CA GLU A 298 17.82 -27.63 7.28
C GLU A 298 17.21 -27.47 5.88
N PRO A 299 16.24 -26.56 5.70
CA PRO A 299 15.63 -26.35 4.39
C PRO A 299 16.64 -25.80 3.38
N ASN A 300 16.30 -25.92 2.10
CA ASN A 300 17.06 -25.33 1.00
C ASN A 300 16.64 -23.88 0.77
N THR A 301 15.34 -23.64 0.79
CA THR A 301 14.72 -22.35 0.52
C THR A 301 13.72 -22.03 1.61
N MET A 302 13.36 -20.75 1.70
CA MET A 302 12.25 -20.29 2.49
C MET A 302 11.51 -19.19 1.72
N GLN A 303 10.20 -19.16 1.84
CA GLN A 303 9.33 -18.12 1.31
C GLN A 303 8.79 -17.31 2.49
N LEU A 304 9.02 -16.01 2.46
CA LEU A 304 8.68 -15.09 3.53
C LEU A 304 7.37 -14.36 3.19
N PHE A 305 6.45 -14.32 4.14
CA PHE A 305 5.20 -13.57 4.10
C PHE A 305 5.22 -12.55 5.25
N TYR A 306 5.23 -11.27 4.91
CA TYR A 306 5.35 -10.23 5.93
C TYR A 306 4.84 -8.87 5.43
N GLN A 307 4.56 -7.98 6.37
CA GLN A 307 4.27 -6.58 6.11
C GLN A 307 5.52 -5.74 6.38
N ALA A 308 5.87 -4.85 5.45
CA ALA A 308 6.99 -3.95 5.60
C ALA A 308 6.76 -2.60 4.93
N GLY A 309 7.49 -1.59 5.39
CA GLY A 309 7.45 -0.23 4.85
C GLY A 309 7.44 0.83 5.94
N TRP A 310 7.36 2.08 5.50
CA TRP A 310 7.24 3.20 6.42
C TRP A 310 5.85 3.23 7.08
N PRO A 311 5.71 3.47 8.40
CA PRO A 311 4.41 3.58 9.03
C PRO A 311 3.53 4.66 8.37
N ARG A 312 2.23 4.40 8.29
CA ARG A 312 1.23 5.41 7.90
C ARG A 312 1.17 6.52 8.94
N ASP A 313 0.67 7.69 8.54
CA ASP A 313 0.37 8.75 9.50
C ASP A 313 -0.84 8.36 10.40
N GLN A 314 -1.19 9.24 11.34
CA GLN A 314 -2.29 8.99 12.28
C GLN A 314 -3.66 8.81 11.59
N LEU A 315 -3.79 9.27 10.35
CA LEU A 315 -5.00 9.17 9.53
C LEU A 315 -4.94 7.99 8.55
N GLY A 316 -3.94 7.11 8.66
CA GLY A 316 -3.77 5.97 7.75
C GLY A 316 -3.24 6.36 6.36
N ARG A 317 -2.74 7.59 6.18
CA ARG A 317 -2.25 8.10 4.90
C ARG A 317 -0.77 7.82 4.73
N VAL A 318 -0.25 7.94 3.51
CA VAL A 318 1.19 7.90 3.30
C VAL A 318 1.80 9.13 3.98
N ALA A 319 2.79 8.93 4.84
CA ALA A 319 3.38 10.02 5.59
C ALA A 319 4.24 10.93 4.69
N GLU A 320 4.31 12.21 5.02
CA GLU A 320 5.32 13.10 4.45
C GLU A 320 6.73 12.70 4.93
N PRO A 321 7.78 12.80 4.09
CA PRO A 321 7.80 13.40 2.74
C PRO A 321 7.48 12.41 1.60
N PHE A 322 7.15 11.14 1.90
CA PHE A 322 6.97 10.12 0.88
C PHE A 322 5.76 10.40 -0.02
N ALA A 323 4.67 10.92 0.53
CA ALA A 323 3.48 11.25 -0.24
C ALA A 323 3.78 12.28 -1.35
N GLN A 324 4.47 13.38 -1.02
CA GLN A 324 4.93 14.36 -2.00
C GLN A 324 5.92 13.77 -3.00
N ALA A 325 6.85 12.93 -2.55
CA ALA A 325 7.83 12.31 -3.44
C ALA A 325 7.16 11.38 -4.47
N ILE A 326 6.21 10.55 -4.03
CA ILE A 326 5.42 9.69 -4.91
C ILE A 326 4.60 10.55 -5.88
N ALA A 327 3.91 11.59 -5.40
CA ALA A 327 3.09 12.44 -6.25
C ALA A 327 3.92 13.16 -7.33
N ALA A 328 5.08 13.70 -6.97
CA ALA A 328 5.98 14.37 -7.90
C ALA A 328 6.55 13.41 -8.96
N LEU A 329 6.99 12.22 -8.54
CA LEU A 329 7.53 11.21 -9.45
C LEU A 329 6.45 10.62 -10.35
N ALA A 330 5.27 10.27 -9.81
CA ALA A 330 4.14 9.76 -10.59
C ALA A 330 3.69 10.77 -11.65
N THR A 331 3.66 12.06 -11.32
CA THR A 331 3.32 13.11 -12.27
C THR A 331 4.35 13.24 -13.40
N ALA A 332 5.64 13.08 -13.08
CA ALA A 332 6.71 13.07 -14.08
C ALA A 332 6.61 11.85 -15.03
N LEU A 333 6.18 10.70 -14.51
CA LEU A 333 5.99 9.46 -15.28
C LEU A 333 4.74 9.47 -16.17
N LEU A 334 3.78 10.36 -15.93
CA LEU A 334 2.57 10.47 -16.77
C LEU A 334 2.91 10.99 -18.17
N VAL A 335 2.47 10.24 -19.17
CA VAL A 335 2.63 10.61 -20.60
C VAL A 335 1.68 11.73 -20.99
N GLU A 336 0.47 11.69 -20.45
CA GLU A 336 -0.58 12.66 -20.76
C GLU A 336 -0.61 13.80 -19.73
N PRO A 337 -1.01 15.00 -20.15
CA PRO A 337 -1.17 16.10 -19.23
C PRO A 337 -2.36 15.85 -18.31
N ILE A 338 -2.17 16.28 -17.06
CA ILE A 338 -3.17 16.26 -16.00
C ILE A 338 -4.24 17.33 -16.29
N CYS A 339 -5.52 16.98 -16.14
CA CYS A 339 -6.62 17.96 -16.11
C CYS A 339 -6.59 18.74 -14.79
N GLY A 340 -6.69 20.06 -14.86
CA GLY A 340 -6.77 20.87 -13.66
C GLY A 340 -6.75 22.36 -13.94
N CYS A 341 -7.22 23.13 -12.98
CA CYS A 341 -7.21 24.59 -13.03
C CYS A 341 -5.99 25.15 -12.29
N ALA A 342 -5.47 26.27 -12.80
CA ALA A 342 -4.52 27.18 -12.15
C ALA A 342 -3.33 26.53 -11.42
N ASN A 343 -3.50 26.11 -10.17
CA ASN A 343 -2.42 25.57 -9.34
C ASN A 343 -2.03 24.15 -9.72
N ALA A 344 -3.02 23.29 -10.00
CA ALA A 344 -2.78 21.91 -10.39
C ALA A 344 -1.99 21.86 -11.71
N GLU A 345 -2.38 22.67 -12.70
CA GLU A 345 -1.69 22.79 -14.00
C GLU A 345 -0.27 23.34 -13.86
N LYS A 346 -0.06 24.37 -13.03
CA LYS A 346 1.29 24.91 -12.78
C LYS A 346 2.21 23.89 -12.12
N LEU A 347 1.69 23.14 -11.15
CA LEU A 347 2.47 22.15 -10.40
C LEU A 347 2.75 20.90 -11.26
N SER A 348 1.74 20.37 -11.94
CA SER A 348 1.91 19.23 -12.86
C SER A 348 2.80 19.58 -14.04
N GLY A 349 2.59 20.75 -14.65
CA GLY A 349 3.42 21.25 -15.74
C GLY A 349 4.87 21.47 -15.31
N ARG A 350 5.11 21.91 -14.06
CA ARG A 350 6.48 21.94 -13.50
C ARG A 350 7.05 20.53 -13.39
N TRP A 351 6.33 19.57 -12.82
CA TRP A 351 6.85 18.21 -12.59
C TRP A 351 7.10 17.42 -13.87
N GLN A 352 6.27 17.60 -14.90
CA GLN A 352 6.43 16.98 -16.22
C GLN A 352 7.52 17.65 -17.09
N ARG A 353 7.92 18.89 -16.75
CA ARG A 353 8.90 19.63 -17.53
C ARG A 353 10.31 19.02 -17.43
N THR A 354 10.92 18.84 -18.59
CA THR A 354 12.36 18.60 -18.73
C THR A 354 13.08 19.95 -18.84
N PRO A 355 14.23 20.15 -18.15
CA PRO A 355 15.05 21.35 -18.32
C PRO A 355 15.41 21.56 -19.80
N GLN A 356 15.33 22.79 -20.28
CA GLN A 356 15.74 23.14 -21.65
C GLN A 356 17.26 23.31 -21.75
N GLU A 357 17.85 23.22 -22.95
CA GLU A 357 19.31 23.31 -23.18
C GLU A 357 19.99 24.57 -22.58
N ARG A 358 19.23 25.66 -22.38
CA ARG A 358 19.74 26.91 -21.80
C ARG A 358 19.66 26.97 -20.28
N GLU A 359 18.97 26.03 -19.65
CA GLU A 359 18.85 25.96 -18.20
C GLU A 359 20.05 25.20 -17.63
N LEU A 360 20.72 25.79 -16.63
CA LEU A 360 21.84 25.15 -15.96
C LEU A 360 21.33 23.97 -15.13
N VAL A 361 21.51 22.75 -15.64
CA VAL A 361 21.23 21.51 -14.91
C VAL A 361 22.33 21.30 -13.87
N SER A 362 21.95 21.16 -12.60
CA SER A 362 22.92 20.89 -11.54
C SER A 362 23.47 19.47 -11.65
N PHE A 363 24.72 19.23 -11.21
CA PHE A 363 25.29 17.86 -11.19
C PHE A 363 24.41 16.87 -10.42
N LYS A 364 23.82 17.30 -9.29
CA LYS A 364 22.88 16.48 -8.52
C LYS A 364 21.65 16.04 -9.31
N GLN A 365 21.22 16.84 -10.29
CA GLN A 365 20.08 16.50 -11.15
C GLN A 365 20.49 15.49 -12.21
N LEU A 366 21.73 15.57 -12.72
CA LEU A 366 22.27 14.55 -13.62
C LEU A 366 22.49 13.20 -12.91
N ASP A 367 22.76 13.23 -11.61
CA ASP A 367 22.91 12.03 -10.77
C ASP A 367 21.55 11.42 -10.35
N CYS A 368 20.42 12.02 -10.74
CA CYS A 368 19.10 11.51 -10.41
C CYS A 368 18.84 10.16 -11.14
N PRO A 369 18.59 9.05 -10.41
CA PRO A 369 18.45 7.72 -11.02
C PRO A 369 17.19 7.55 -11.87
N TRP A 370 16.24 8.50 -11.78
CA TRP A 370 14.94 8.44 -12.45
C TRP A 370 14.84 9.39 -13.66
N GLY A 371 15.95 10.03 -14.04
CA GLY A 371 16.03 10.93 -15.17
C GLY A 371 15.92 12.42 -14.81
N ASN A 372 15.82 13.25 -15.85
CA ASN A 372 16.06 14.69 -15.76
C ASN A 372 14.80 15.53 -15.55
N GLN A 373 13.60 14.93 -15.57
CA GLN A 373 12.36 15.67 -15.32
C GLN A 373 12.37 16.28 -13.91
N LEU A 374 11.81 17.48 -13.77
CA LEU A 374 11.85 18.20 -12.50
C LEU A 374 11.10 17.48 -11.38
N GLY A 375 9.99 16.79 -11.67
CA GLY A 375 9.25 16.01 -10.67
C GLY A 375 10.05 14.83 -10.14
N ALA A 376 10.79 14.13 -11.00
CA ALA A 376 11.70 13.06 -10.61
C ALA A 376 12.85 13.59 -9.71
N PHE A 377 13.44 14.73 -10.08
CA PHE A 377 14.49 15.36 -9.28
C PHE A 377 13.98 15.90 -7.93
N ASP A 378 12.80 16.53 -7.90
CA ASP A 378 12.19 17.02 -6.67
C ASP A 378 11.91 15.85 -5.71
N ALA A 379 11.36 14.74 -6.21
CA ALA A 379 11.17 13.52 -5.43
C ALA A 379 12.50 12.97 -4.87
N TYR A 380 13.53 12.87 -5.72
CA TYR A 380 14.86 12.41 -5.30
C TYR A 380 15.44 13.29 -4.20
N LYS A 381 15.35 14.62 -4.36
CA LYS A 381 15.81 15.60 -3.37
C LYS A 381 15.06 15.48 -2.04
N MET A 382 13.75 15.29 -2.06
CA MET A 382 12.94 15.09 -0.84
C MET A 382 13.42 13.86 -0.06
N LEU A 383 13.66 12.75 -0.77
CA LEU A 383 14.18 11.54 -0.15
C LEU A 383 15.62 11.73 0.34
N SER A 384 16.53 12.28 -0.47
CA SER A 384 17.91 12.53 -0.03
C SER A 384 17.99 13.41 1.23
N ALA A 385 17.12 14.42 1.33
CA ALA A 385 17.03 15.26 2.52
C ALA A 385 16.55 14.46 3.75
N PHE A 386 15.54 13.60 3.56
CA PHE A 386 15.04 12.71 4.61
C PHE A 386 16.15 11.77 5.15
N TYR A 387 16.94 11.16 4.27
CA TYR A 387 18.07 10.29 4.69
C TYR A 387 19.24 11.06 5.30
N GLY A 388 19.58 12.22 4.74
CA GLY A 388 20.64 13.08 5.26
C GLY A 388 20.35 13.56 6.67
N GLY A 389 19.07 13.81 7.01
CA GLY A 389 18.63 14.17 8.36
C GLY A 389 18.58 12.99 9.33
N ALA A 390 18.36 11.76 8.83
CA ALA A 390 18.19 10.56 9.66
C ALA A 390 19.51 9.93 10.17
N GLY A 391 20.66 10.54 9.90
CA GLY A 391 21.91 10.25 10.62
C GLY A 391 22.67 8.97 10.21
N GLY A 392 22.78 8.65 8.91
CA GLY A 392 23.91 7.82 8.46
C GLY A 392 23.70 6.74 7.41
N MET A 393 22.64 6.79 6.59
CA MET A 393 22.64 6.02 5.33
C MET A 393 22.73 7.01 4.17
N SER A 394 23.92 7.08 3.55
CA SER A 394 24.04 7.73 2.23
C SER A 394 23.28 6.86 1.23
N LEU A 395 22.29 7.47 0.57
CA LEU A 395 21.62 6.88 -0.59
C LEU A 395 22.61 6.57 -1.73
#